data_AF-A0A6A6EVC4-F1
#
_entry.id   AF-A0A6A6EVC4-F1
#
_cell.length_a   1.000
_cell.length_b   1.000
_cell.length_c   1.000
_cell.angle_alpha   90.00
_cell.angle_beta   90.00
_cell.angle_gamma   90.00
#
_symmetry.space_group_name_H-M   'P 1'
#
loop_
_entity.id
_entity.type
_entity.pdbx_description
1 polymer ?
#
loop_
_entity_poly.entity_id
_entity_poly.type
_entity_poly.pdbx_seq_one_letter_code
_entity_poly.pdbx_strand_id
1 'polypeptide(L)'
;MSVTSLSKALPKPKYTGEEAGEEEEIKQSRGARVVTADQIDNSLVLKSSKPPPYGQRLRWRPRSAEDFADGGAYPECNVAQYPLDMGRTGTASTSNALTLKVDSEGKTKYDEIARRGHTDSRIVQASFKDLIPLRQRADAGELDLERPNQELVEAAKERTAAALQALVAGQTAAQRPKMVKGRSNVEPTFVRYTPTAQMGEAQSKTRILKIQQRQIDPLEPPKFKHKRIPRGPPSPPPPVLHSPPRKLTAQDQENWKIPPPISNWKNPKGYTVPLDKRLAADGRGLQDVTINDKFAQFSEALFTADRHAREEVKQRALMQQKLAEKEKLQREEHLRQLAQKAREERTQTSRRKSDSRRSRSSSYSSGSESEDKAARQREEMRKERRREHERELRQSRMGTERKMQMLAREQNRDISEKVALGLAKPTQSGEAMYDSRLFNQTSGFDTGFNEDQHYDKPLFAAQDAISSIYRPNVQQDDDEDGGETYDKITKTSRFEVLGKAKEGFKGAAEAEARDGPVQFEKDTDDPFNINEMISEVTGTKVGSKRYGIQDPEERSSKKARVEEDD
;
A
#
# COMPACT_ATOMS: atom_id res chain seq x y z
N MET A 1 31.43 26.34 -32.79
CA MET A 1 30.24 26.86 -33.52
C MET A 1 29.02 26.33 -32.81
N SER A 2 27.99 27.04 -32.36
CA SER A 2 27.62 28.47 -32.39
C SER A 2 26.86 28.73 -31.09
N VAL A 3 27.18 29.82 -30.38
CA VAL A 3 26.38 30.29 -29.23
C VAL A 3 25.30 31.22 -29.75
N THR A 4 24.06 30.73 -29.86
CA THR A 4 22.90 31.54 -30.23
C THR A 4 22.41 32.30 -29.00
N SER A 5 22.52 33.63 -29.09
CA SER A 5 22.24 34.60 -28.03
C SER A 5 20.75 34.69 -27.69
N LEU A 6 20.45 34.62 -26.38
CA LEU A 6 19.15 34.81 -25.74
C LEU A 6 18.49 36.19 -25.96
N SER A 7 19.11 37.07 -26.74
CA SER A 7 18.67 38.46 -26.98
C SER A 7 17.49 38.59 -27.94
N LYS A 8 17.05 37.50 -28.58
CA LYS A 8 15.98 37.51 -29.59
C LYS A 8 14.59 37.09 -29.06
N ALA A 9 14.51 36.69 -27.79
CA ALA A 9 13.29 36.14 -27.16
C ALA A 9 12.57 37.10 -26.20
N LEU A 10 12.99 38.37 -26.09
CA LEU A 10 12.31 39.37 -25.27
C LEU A 10 11.57 40.39 -26.16
N PRO A 11 10.34 40.78 -25.81
CA PRO A 11 9.59 41.81 -26.53
C PRO A 11 10.27 43.19 -26.40
N LYS A 12 10.22 43.99 -27.48
CA LYS A 12 10.85 45.31 -27.54
C LYS A 12 10.31 46.25 -26.44
N PRO A 13 11.16 47.05 -25.77
CA PRO A 13 10.71 48.02 -24.77
C PRO A 13 9.79 49.07 -25.39
N LYS A 14 8.67 49.36 -24.72
CA LYS A 14 7.59 50.25 -25.16
C LYS A 14 7.83 51.74 -24.89
N TYR A 15 9.06 52.18 -24.70
CA TYR A 15 9.34 53.59 -24.46
C TYR A 15 10.70 54.00 -25.05
N THR A 16 10.66 54.63 -26.21
CA THR A 16 11.74 55.42 -26.79
C THR A 16 11.28 56.87 -26.71
N GLY A 17 11.81 57.61 -25.72
CA GLY A 17 11.42 58.98 -25.43
C GLY A 17 12.01 59.98 -26.42
N GLU A 18 11.54 59.94 -27.67
CA GLU A 18 11.77 60.98 -28.67
C GLU A 18 10.43 61.31 -29.33
N GLU A 19 9.79 62.38 -28.87
CA GLU A 19 9.07 63.41 -29.65
C GLU A 19 8.05 64.16 -28.77
N ALA A 20 8.43 65.38 -28.40
CA ALA A 20 7.54 66.56 -28.30
C ALA A 20 8.46 67.78 -28.19
N GLY A 21 9.15 68.09 -29.29
CA GLY A 21 9.90 69.32 -29.48
C GLY A 21 9.23 70.12 -30.58
N GLU A 22 8.28 70.97 -30.21
CA GLU A 22 7.82 72.06 -31.06
C GLU A 22 8.54 73.34 -30.60
N GLU A 23 9.47 73.75 -31.47
CA GLU A 23 9.72 75.13 -31.92
C GLU A 23 9.94 76.22 -30.86
N GLU A 24 11.20 76.51 -30.56
CA GLU A 24 11.67 77.90 -30.50
C GLU A 24 12.98 78.09 -31.30
N GLU A 25 12.96 79.13 -32.11
CA GLU A 25 13.92 79.68 -33.08
C GLU A 25 15.43 79.34 -32.93
N ILE A 26 16.00 78.72 -33.98
CA ILE A 26 17.45 78.68 -34.21
C ILE A 26 17.89 79.98 -34.91
N LYS A 27 18.46 80.93 -34.16
CA LYS A 27 19.27 82.03 -34.72
C LYS A 27 20.71 81.57 -34.89
N GLN A 28 21.08 81.35 -36.15
CA GLN A 28 22.41 81.42 -36.77
C GLN A 28 23.65 81.31 -35.85
N SER A 29 24.38 80.21 -36.02
CA SER A 29 25.71 79.99 -35.47
C SER A 29 26.70 81.04 -35.97
N ARG A 30 27.16 81.93 -35.08
CA ARG A 30 28.37 82.73 -35.32
C ARG A 30 29.60 81.82 -35.25
N GLY A 31 30.48 81.94 -36.23
CA GLY A 31 31.68 81.12 -36.39
C GLY A 31 32.60 81.11 -35.16
N ALA A 32 33.41 80.05 -35.08
CA ALA A 32 34.40 79.82 -34.04
C ALA A 32 35.30 81.05 -33.85
N ARG A 33 35.23 81.64 -32.66
CA ARG A 33 36.15 82.69 -32.24
C ARG A 33 37.47 82.01 -31.88
N VAL A 34 38.50 82.22 -32.70
CA VAL A 34 39.87 81.83 -32.33
C VAL A 34 40.27 82.71 -31.15
N VAL A 35 40.33 82.08 -29.98
CA VAL A 35 40.80 82.69 -28.74
C VAL A 35 42.33 82.63 -28.77
N THR A 36 42.99 83.79 -28.76
CA THR A 36 44.45 83.87 -28.63
C THR A 36 44.86 83.41 -27.23
N ALA A 37 46.07 82.83 -27.08
CA ALA A 37 46.54 82.24 -25.82
C ALA A 37 46.34 83.14 -24.59
N ASP A 38 46.50 84.46 -24.74
CA ASP A 38 46.33 85.45 -23.66
C ASP A 38 44.90 85.59 -23.10
N GLN A 39 43.87 85.11 -23.81
CA GLN A 39 42.47 85.13 -23.34
C GLN A 39 42.06 83.84 -22.61
N ILE A 40 42.83 82.76 -22.74
CA ILE A 40 42.62 81.50 -22.03
C ILE A 40 43.08 81.65 -20.56
N ASP A 41 44.14 82.42 -20.33
CA ASP A 41 44.74 82.60 -19.00
C ASP A 41 43.83 83.34 -17.99
N ASN A 42 42.84 84.10 -18.45
CA ASN A 42 41.91 84.85 -17.58
C ASN A 42 40.51 84.22 -17.41
N SER A 43 40.22 83.08 -18.06
CA SER A 43 38.86 82.49 -18.05
C SER A 43 38.75 81.12 -17.37
N LEU A 44 39.86 80.57 -16.88
CA LEU A 44 39.92 79.36 -16.05
C LEU A 44 40.45 79.69 -14.65
N VAL A 45 39.95 80.77 -14.04
CA VAL A 45 40.02 80.90 -12.58
C VAL A 45 38.95 79.96 -12.03
N LEU A 46 39.38 78.78 -11.55
CA LEU A 46 38.64 78.02 -10.56
C LEU A 46 38.36 78.99 -9.40
N LYS A 47 37.19 79.64 -9.41
CA LYS A 47 36.75 80.45 -8.28
C LYS A 47 36.47 79.48 -7.14
N SER A 48 37.50 79.17 -6.35
CA SER A 48 37.31 78.72 -4.98
C SER A 48 36.79 79.93 -4.19
N SER A 49 35.55 80.33 -4.45
CA SER A 49 34.90 81.44 -3.77
C SER A 49 34.51 80.95 -2.39
N LYS A 50 35.50 80.82 -1.50
CA LYS A 50 35.22 80.69 -0.07
C LYS A 50 34.34 81.88 0.31
N PRO A 51 33.23 81.66 1.02
CA PRO A 51 32.33 82.74 1.37
C PRO A 51 33.10 83.82 2.15
N PRO A 52 32.82 85.12 1.94
CA PRO A 52 33.51 86.20 2.65
C PRO A 52 33.46 85.99 4.16
N PRO A 53 34.43 86.44 4.97
CA PRO A 53 34.38 86.26 6.42
C PRO A 53 33.15 86.94 7.04
N TYR A 54 32.74 86.49 8.23
CA TYR A 54 31.61 87.05 8.97
C TYR A 54 31.78 88.58 9.17
N GLY A 55 30.73 89.35 8.96
CA GLY A 55 30.74 90.82 9.03
C GLY A 55 31.08 91.53 7.70
N GLN A 56 31.54 90.81 6.67
CA GLN A 56 31.86 91.39 5.35
C GLN A 56 30.86 90.98 4.25
N ARG A 57 29.71 90.40 4.62
CA ARG A 57 28.75 89.81 3.67
C ARG A 57 27.59 90.71 3.26
N LEU A 58 27.54 91.97 3.71
CA LEU A 58 26.47 92.94 3.41
C LEU A 58 26.15 93.14 1.91
N ARG A 59 27.11 92.95 1.01
CA ARG A 59 26.93 93.05 -0.46
C ARG A 59 27.02 91.71 -1.18
N TRP A 60 27.17 90.61 -0.44
CA TRP A 60 27.32 89.27 -0.97
C TRP A 60 26.00 88.50 -0.77
N ARG A 61 25.63 87.65 -1.73
CA ARG A 61 24.37 86.92 -1.72
C ARG A 61 24.61 85.46 -2.11
N PRO A 62 24.31 84.48 -1.25
CA PRO A 62 24.39 83.08 -1.63
C PRO A 62 23.29 82.76 -2.66
N ARG A 63 23.65 82.07 -3.74
CA ARG A 63 22.74 81.66 -4.83
C ARG A 63 22.73 80.16 -5.06
N SER A 64 23.84 79.49 -4.82
CA SER A 64 24.05 78.06 -5.00
C SER A 64 24.24 77.35 -3.66
N ALA A 65 24.06 76.03 -3.64
CA ALA A 65 24.37 75.22 -2.45
C ALA A 65 25.85 75.35 -2.04
N GLU A 66 26.74 75.55 -3.01
CA GLU A 66 28.18 75.69 -2.82
C GLU A 66 28.55 77.00 -2.08
N ASP A 67 27.73 78.05 -2.19
CA ASP A 67 27.95 79.31 -1.46
C ASP A 67 27.79 79.15 0.06
N PHE A 68 27.12 78.08 0.50
CA PHE A 68 27.00 77.72 1.91
C PHE A 68 28.17 76.86 2.41
N ALA A 69 29.03 76.35 1.52
CA ALA A 69 30.07 75.36 1.84
C ALA A 69 29.50 74.20 2.69
N ASP A 70 30.07 73.93 3.86
CA ASP A 70 29.56 72.96 4.86
C ASP A 70 28.71 73.63 5.97
N GLY A 71 28.34 74.90 5.77
CA GLY A 71 27.75 75.77 6.78
C GLY A 71 26.23 75.98 6.66
N GLY A 72 25.69 76.75 7.61
CA GLY A 72 24.29 77.16 7.66
C GLY A 72 24.01 78.50 6.98
N ALA A 73 22.74 78.92 7.04
CA ALA A 73 22.32 80.22 6.50
C ALA A 73 23.01 81.37 7.23
N TYR A 74 23.31 82.44 6.50
CA TYR A 74 23.99 83.62 7.01
C TYR A 74 22.98 84.65 7.51
N PRO A 75 22.91 84.92 8.83
CA PRO A 75 21.90 85.81 9.41
C PRO A 75 22.08 87.28 8.99
N GLU A 76 23.28 87.66 8.55
CA GLU A 76 23.62 88.99 8.04
C GLU A 76 23.20 89.22 6.57
N CYS A 77 22.78 88.17 5.87
CA CYS A 77 22.26 88.24 4.50
C CYS A 77 20.73 88.21 4.54
N ASN A 78 20.08 89.36 4.32
CA ASN A 78 18.61 89.49 4.38
C ASN A 78 17.91 88.95 3.13
N VAL A 79 18.14 87.67 2.81
CA VAL A 79 17.54 86.93 1.70
C VAL A 79 17.11 85.56 2.23
N ALA A 80 16.02 85.01 1.69
CA ALA A 80 15.60 83.64 1.98
C ALA A 80 16.70 82.66 1.52
N GLN A 81 17.25 81.92 2.48
CA GLN A 81 18.37 81.00 2.28
C GLN A 81 17.90 79.59 2.65
N TYR A 82 18.21 78.63 1.78
CA TYR A 82 17.84 77.22 1.96
C TYR A 82 19.08 76.32 1.87
N PRO A 83 19.99 76.34 2.88
CA PRO A 83 21.08 75.37 2.93
C PRO A 83 20.51 73.95 2.88
N LEU A 84 21.12 73.08 2.07
CA LEU A 84 20.66 71.69 1.83
C LEU A 84 19.20 71.60 1.31
N ASP A 85 18.70 72.65 0.64
CA ASP A 85 17.32 72.76 0.16
C ASP A 85 16.23 72.61 1.26
N MET A 86 16.61 72.80 2.53
CA MET A 86 15.68 72.65 3.65
C MET A 86 14.58 73.72 3.61
N GLY A 87 13.32 73.30 3.47
CA GLY A 87 12.16 74.20 3.54
C GLY A 87 11.91 75.02 2.26
N ARG A 88 12.56 74.67 1.15
CA ARG A 88 12.32 75.29 -0.15
C ARG A 88 10.92 74.93 -0.68
N THR A 89 10.18 75.92 -1.14
CA THR A 89 8.86 75.69 -1.74
C THR A 89 9.03 74.95 -3.09
N GLY A 90 8.37 73.80 -3.25
CA GLY A 90 8.49 72.93 -4.43
C GLY A 90 9.07 71.53 -4.13
N THR A 91 9.73 71.34 -2.99
CA THR A 91 9.99 69.98 -2.47
C THR A 91 8.73 69.42 -1.82
N ALA A 92 8.36 68.17 -2.13
CA ALA A 92 7.14 67.54 -1.61
C ALA A 92 7.12 67.58 -0.07
N SER A 93 6.15 68.30 0.52
CA SER A 93 6.04 68.43 1.99
C SER A 93 5.52 67.16 2.67
N THR A 94 4.90 66.26 1.89
CA THR A 94 4.37 64.99 2.36
C THR A 94 5.09 63.84 1.66
N SER A 95 5.88 63.09 2.42
CA SER A 95 6.54 61.87 1.95
C SER A 95 6.19 60.69 2.85
N ASN A 96 5.87 59.53 2.26
CA ASN A 96 5.64 58.28 3.00
C ASN A 96 6.94 57.60 3.49
N ALA A 97 8.10 58.21 3.22
CA ALA A 97 9.38 57.69 3.66
C ALA A 97 9.58 57.90 5.17
N LEU A 98 10.11 56.88 5.84
CA LEU A 98 10.58 57.03 7.22
C LEU A 98 11.79 57.96 7.23
N THR A 99 11.93 58.77 8.28
CA THR A 99 13.11 59.63 8.45
C THR A 99 14.36 58.78 8.62
N LEU A 100 15.40 59.08 7.84
CA LEU A 100 16.69 58.40 7.95
C LEU A 100 17.40 58.90 9.20
N LYS A 101 17.31 58.14 10.29
CA LYS A 101 18.02 58.49 11.54
C LYS A 101 19.42 57.91 11.55
N VAL A 102 20.28 58.56 12.31
CA VAL A 102 21.69 58.21 12.46
C VAL A 102 21.98 58.00 13.95
N ASP A 103 22.83 57.02 14.27
CA ASP A 103 23.35 56.77 15.62
C ASP A 103 24.35 57.85 16.04
N SER A 104 24.71 57.87 17.33
CA SER A 104 25.76 58.75 17.86
C SER A 104 27.10 58.58 17.15
N GLU A 105 27.37 57.41 16.57
CA GLU A 105 28.58 57.10 15.78
C GLU A 105 28.49 57.58 14.31
N GLY A 106 27.39 58.20 13.88
CA GLY A 106 27.23 58.62 12.48
C GLY A 106 26.77 57.51 11.52
N LYS A 107 26.42 56.31 12.02
CA LYS A 107 25.89 55.20 11.22
C LYS A 107 24.37 55.29 11.07
N THR A 108 23.85 54.98 9.89
CA THR A 108 22.41 55.00 9.61
C THR A 108 21.68 53.87 10.34
N LYS A 109 20.61 54.20 11.07
CA LYS A 109 19.81 53.25 11.87
C LYS A 109 18.81 52.49 11.01
N TYR A 110 19.27 51.47 10.29
CA TYR A 110 18.36 50.58 9.55
C TYR A 110 17.45 49.74 10.46
N ASP A 111 17.82 49.58 11.74
CA ASP A 111 17.05 48.84 12.75
C ASP A 111 15.64 49.43 13.00
N GLU A 112 15.42 50.72 12.71
CA GLU A 112 14.10 51.35 12.85
C GLU A 112 13.05 50.73 11.92
N ILE A 113 13.49 50.18 10.78
CA ILE A 113 12.61 49.45 9.86
C ILE A 113 12.09 48.18 10.53
N ALA A 114 12.97 47.44 11.23
CA ALA A 114 12.61 46.21 11.94
C ALA A 114 11.74 46.49 13.18
N ARG A 115 11.86 47.68 13.79
CA ARG A 115 11.04 48.11 14.95
C ARG A 115 9.67 48.64 14.55
N ARG A 116 9.38 48.79 13.26
CA ARG A 116 8.10 49.34 12.80
C ARG A 116 6.92 48.49 13.29
N GLY A 117 5.98 49.13 13.98
CA GLY A 117 4.82 48.46 14.57
C GLY A 117 5.03 47.95 16.01
N HIS A 118 6.22 48.15 16.56
CA HIS A 118 6.52 47.94 17.97
C HIS A 118 6.59 49.25 18.76
N THR A 119 6.52 49.15 20.08
CA THR A 119 6.82 50.27 20.98
C THR A 119 8.32 50.52 21.00
N ASP A 120 8.73 51.76 21.32
CA ASP A 120 10.15 52.11 21.42
C ASP A 120 10.88 51.31 22.51
N SER A 121 10.16 50.90 23.55
CA SER A 121 10.65 50.02 24.62
C SER A 121 10.88 48.56 24.20
N ARG A 122 10.40 48.14 23.02
CA ARG A 122 10.57 46.76 22.55
C ARG A 122 11.95 46.60 21.93
N ILE A 123 12.76 45.75 22.55
CA ILE A 123 14.07 45.39 22.03
C ILE A 123 13.90 44.43 20.85
N VAL A 124 14.44 44.81 19.69
CA VAL A 124 14.53 44.00 18.47
C VAL A 124 16.00 43.90 18.09
N GLN A 125 16.50 42.68 17.93
CA GLN A 125 17.85 42.39 17.48
C GLN A 125 17.85 42.36 15.95
N ALA A 126 18.56 43.29 15.32
CA ALA A 126 18.61 43.45 13.88
C ALA A 126 20.04 43.65 13.35
N SER A 127 20.98 43.95 14.25
CA SER A 127 22.34 44.32 13.88
C SER A 127 23.26 43.10 13.81
N PHE A 128 24.34 43.19 13.04
CA PHE A 128 25.37 42.13 13.04
C PHE A 128 26.06 41.99 14.41
N LYS A 129 26.15 43.09 15.19
CA LYS A 129 26.65 43.05 16.56
C LYS A 129 25.86 42.07 17.43
N ASP A 130 24.56 41.88 17.14
CA ASP A 130 23.69 40.96 17.87
C ASP A 130 24.03 39.48 17.63
N LEU A 131 24.65 39.14 16.49
CA LEU A 131 25.09 37.78 16.16
C LEU A 131 26.35 37.35 16.95
N ILE A 132 27.16 38.33 17.36
CA ILE A 132 28.43 38.08 18.04
C ILE A 132 28.12 37.68 19.50
N PRO A 133 28.67 36.55 20.01
CA PRO A 133 28.52 36.16 21.41
C PRO A 133 28.93 37.28 22.35
N LEU A 134 28.11 37.57 23.38
CA LEU A 134 28.33 38.69 24.29
C LEU A 134 29.74 38.73 24.88
N ARG A 135 30.30 37.58 25.29
CA ARG A 135 31.67 37.47 25.83
C ARG A 135 32.79 37.86 24.86
N GLN A 136 32.51 37.86 23.56
CA GLN A 136 33.48 38.14 22.50
C GLN A 136 33.26 39.54 21.90
N ARG A 137 32.24 40.29 22.35
CA ARG A 137 32.01 41.66 21.87
C ARG A 137 33.06 42.58 22.45
N ALA A 138 33.61 43.47 21.62
CA ALA A 138 34.55 44.50 22.06
C ALA A 138 33.93 45.47 23.10
N ASP A 139 32.61 45.66 23.01
CA ASP A 139 31.85 46.55 23.90
C ASP A 139 31.44 45.86 25.22
N ALA A 140 31.61 44.53 25.32
CA ALA A 140 31.24 43.78 26.51
C ALA A 140 32.44 43.73 27.46
N GLY A 141 32.41 44.59 28.47
CA GLY A 141 33.27 44.46 29.64
C GLY A 141 32.91 43.23 30.48
N GLU A 142 33.04 43.33 31.80
CA GLU A 142 32.59 42.27 32.70
C GLU A 142 31.06 42.13 32.62
N LEU A 143 30.58 40.99 32.15
CA LEU A 143 29.16 40.73 31.97
C LEU A 143 28.53 40.36 33.31
N ASP A 144 27.73 41.26 33.87
CA ASP A 144 26.87 40.96 35.00
C ASP A 144 25.73 40.03 34.55
N LEU A 145 25.82 38.78 35.00
CA LEU A 145 24.83 37.73 34.78
C LEU A 145 24.17 37.31 36.10
N GLU A 146 24.29 38.14 37.14
CA GLU A 146 23.70 37.85 38.43
C GLU A 146 22.17 37.85 38.34
N ARG A 147 21.55 37.00 39.16
CA ARG A 147 20.10 36.98 39.27
C ARG A 147 19.67 38.25 40.00
N PRO A 148 18.52 38.86 39.64
CA PRO A 148 18.01 40.00 40.38
C PRO A 148 17.88 39.71 41.88
N ASN A 149 18.09 40.73 42.72
CA ASN A 149 17.99 40.64 44.17
C ASN A 149 16.66 40.01 44.62
N GLN A 150 16.70 39.28 45.74
CA GLN A 150 15.54 38.56 46.28
C GLN A 150 14.33 39.50 46.49
N GLU A 151 14.55 40.71 47.00
CA GLU A 151 13.50 41.72 47.19
C GLU A 151 12.81 42.12 45.87
N LEU A 152 13.58 42.31 44.79
CA LEU A 152 13.01 42.62 43.48
C LEU A 152 12.21 41.45 42.90
N VAL A 153 12.67 40.22 43.16
CA VAL A 153 11.95 39.01 42.76
C VAL A 153 10.62 38.89 43.51
N GLU A 154 10.61 39.16 44.81
CA GLU A 154 9.39 39.16 45.63
C GLU A 154 8.42 40.25 45.19
N ALA A 155 8.89 41.49 45.00
CA ALA A 155 8.06 42.58 44.50
C ALA A 155 7.48 42.29 43.10
N ALA A 156 8.27 41.72 42.20
CA ALA A 156 7.80 41.31 40.88
C ALA A 156 6.78 40.16 40.96
N LYS A 157 7.01 39.19 41.85
CA LYS A 157 6.10 38.07 42.12
C LYS A 157 4.77 38.58 42.64
N GLU A 158 4.76 39.48 43.61
CA GLU A 158 3.54 40.06 44.17
C GLU A 158 2.76 40.87 43.12
N ARG A 159 3.44 41.74 42.36
CA ARG A 159 2.81 42.50 41.27
C ARG A 159 2.20 41.58 40.22
N THR A 160 2.91 40.52 39.84
CA THR A 160 2.43 39.56 38.84
C THR A 160 1.29 38.70 39.40
N ALA A 161 1.38 38.25 40.65
CA ALA A 161 0.35 37.50 41.32
C ALA A 161 -0.96 38.31 41.44
N ALA A 162 -0.88 39.59 41.82
CA ALA A 162 -2.04 40.48 41.88
C ALA A 162 -2.69 40.66 40.50
N ALA A 163 -1.90 40.85 39.44
CA ALA A 163 -2.41 40.96 38.08
C ALA A 163 -3.09 39.67 37.59
N LEU A 164 -2.49 38.51 37.86
CA LEU A 164 -3.09 37.20 37.53
C LEU A 164 -4.35 36.93 38.34
N GLN A 165 -4.36 37.27 39.64
CA GLN A 165 -5.54 37.15 40.49
C GLN A 165 -6.70 38.02 39.96
N ALA A 166 -6.44 39.23 39.45
CA ALA A 166 -7.47 40.05 38.83
C ALA A 166 -8.07 39.40 37.57
N LEU A 167 -7.25 38.79 36.72
CA LEU A 167 -7.72 38.05 35.54
C LEU A 167 -8.54 36.82 35.91
N VAL A 168 -8.06 36.05 36.89
CA VAL A 168 -8.75 34.84 37.39
C VAL A 168 -10.05 35.22 38.10
N ALA A 169 -10.09 36.30 38.87
CA ALA A 169 -11.30 36.83 39.49
C ALA A 169 -12.36 37.19 38.43
N GLY A 170 -11.95 37.81 37.32
CA GLY A 170 -12.83 38.09 36.19
C GLY A 170 -13.41 36.82 35.54
N GLN A 171 -12.57 35.82 35.31
CA GLN A 171 -13.01 34.54 34.72
C GLN A 171 -13.91 33.73 35.67
N THR A 172 -13.56 33.63 36.95
CA THR A 172 -14.34 32.92 37.97
C THR A 172 -15.69 33.58 38.22
N ALA A 173 -15.76 34.93 38.19
CA ALA A 173 -17.03 35.65 38.26
C ALA A 173 -17.96 35.32 37.08
N ALA A 174 -17.43 35.18 35.86
CA ALA A 174 -18.21 34.78 34.69
C ALA A 174 -18.73 33.32 34.78
N GLN A 175 -17.97 32.42 35.42
CA GLN A 175 -18.37 31.02 35.61
C GLN A 175 -19.44 30.81 36.70
N ARG A 176 -19.62 31.76 37.62
CA ARG A 176 -20.56 31.66 38.75
C ARG A 176 -21.73 32.67 38.63
N PRO A 177 -22.61 32.57 37.61
CA PRO A 177 -23.69 33.54 37.40
C PRO A 177 -24.81 33.45 38.44
N LYS A 178 -24.93 32.32 39.15
CA LYS A 178 -26.03 32.05 40.10
C LYS A 178 -25.84 32.67 41.49
N MET A 179 -24.65 33.18 41.81
CA MET A 179 -24.47 34.00 43.02
C MET A 179 -24.95 35.42 42.69
N VAL A 180 -26.26 35.65 42.86
CA VAL A 180 -26.87 36.97 42.79
C VAL A 180 -26.14 37.85 43.80
N LYS A 181 -25.21 38.68 43.32
CA LYS A 181 -24.77 39.83 44.12
C LYS A 181 -26.02 40.69 44.29
N GLY A 182 -26.63 40.65 45.48
CA GLY A 182 -27.67 41.60 45.85
C GLY A 182 -27.19 43.02 45.53
N ARG A 183 -28.13 43.91 45.17
CA ARG A 183 -27.90 45.32 44.77
C ARG A 183 -26.54 45.87 45.24
N SER A 184 -25.52 45.76 44.40
CA SER A 184 -24.24 46.38 44.69
C SER A 184 -24.40 47.87 44.40
N ASN A 185 -24.65 48.65 45.44
CA ASN A 185 -24.67 50.11 45.37
C ASN A 185 -23.23 50.59 45.20
N VAL A 186 -22.69 50.47 43.98
CA VAL A 186 -21.39 51.05 43.65
C VAL A 186 -21.55 52.57 43.67
N GLU A 187 -20.76 53.23 44.52
CA GLU A 187 -20.81 54.68 44.66
C GLU A 187 -20.46 55.36 43.31
N PRO A 188 -21.14 56.47 42.97
CA PRO A 188 -20.89 57.18 41.73
C PRO A 188 -19.49 57.81 41.76
N THR A 189 -18.73 57.65 40.67
CA THR A 189 -17.40 58.26 40.52
C THR A 189 -17.51 59.60 39.80
N PHE A 190 -16.83 60.62 40.30
CA PHE A 190 -16.81 61.94 39.68
C PHE A 190 -15.48 62.16 38.96
N VAL A 191 -15.53 62.29 37.63
CA VAL A 191 -14.34 62.50 36.79
C VAL A 191 -14.35 63.93 36.25
N ARG A 192 -13.25 64.65 36.44
CA ARG A 192 -13.04 65.98 35.85
C ARG A 192 -12.46 65.82 34.44
N TYR A 193 -13.23 66.20 33.44
CA TYR A 193 -12.89 66.15 32.02
C TYR A 193 -12.58 67.55 31.49
N THR A 194 -11.42 67.71 30.87
CA THR A 194 -11.03 68.95 30.19
C THR A 194 -11.17 68.74 28.68
N PRO A 195 -12.17 69.36 28.01
CA PRO A 195 -12.31 69.24 26.56
C PRO A 195 -11.16 69.95 25.84
N THR A 196 -10.55 69.28 24.86
CA THR A 196 -9.60 69.85 23.90
C THR A 196 -10.36 70.40 22.69
N ALA A 197 -11.15 71.47 22.86
CA ALA A 197 -11.84 72.13 21.74
C ALA A 197 -11.17 73.46 21.43
N GLN A 198 -10.37 73.47 20.35
CA GLN A 198 -9.72 74.66 19.80
C GLN A 198 -10.63 75.45 18.84
N MET A 199 -11.87 74.99 18.62
CA MET A 199 -12.88 75.70 17.84
C MET A 199 -14.26 75.33 18.39
N GLY A 200 -14.88 76.29 19.08
CA GLY A 200 -16.17 76.11 19.75
C GLY A 200 -16.14 76.73 21.13
N GLU A 201 -16.76 77.89 21.26
CA GLU A 201 -16.82 78.68 22.49
C GLU A 201 -17.64 77.96 23.57
N ALA A 202 -16.99 77.06 24.30
CA ALA A 202 -17.52 76.53 25.55
C ALA A 202 -16.98 77.39 26.69
N GLN A 203 -17.85 78.28 27.19
CA GLN A 203 -17.68 79.07 28.40
C GLN A 203 -16.97 78.25 29.50
N SER A 204 -15.70 78.57 29.73
CA SER A 204 -14.87 78.24 30.90
C SER A 204 -15.02 76.87 31.61
N LYS A 205 -13.87 76.20 31.77
CA LYS A 205 -13.50 75.31 32.88
C LYS A 205 -14.18 73.93 32.90
N THR A 206 -13.37 72.90 32.62
CA THR A 206 -13.52 71.48 33.01
C THR A 206 -14.93 70.97 33.36
N ARG A 207 -15.46 70.01 32.60
CA ARG A 207 -16.73 69.32 32.90
C ARG A 207 -16.53 68.29 34.00
N ILE A 208 -17.41 68.23 34.99
CA ILE A 208 -17.40 67.15 35.99
C ILE A 208 -18.48 66.13 35.59
N LEU A 209 -18.05 64.91 35.29
CA LEU A 209 -18.91 63.80 34.88
C LEU A 209 -19.15 62.87 36.07
N LYS A 210 -20.41 62.61 36.39
CA LYS A 210 -20.81 61.57 37.34
C LYS A 210 -21.00 60.26 36.59
N ILE A 211 -20.12 59.29 36.80
CA ILE A 211 -20.18 57.96 36.19
C ILE A 211 -20.76 56.99 37.21
N GLN A 212 -21.89 56.37 36.85
CA GLN A 212 -22.56 55.36 37.66
C GLN A 212 -22.84 54.11 36.82
N GLN A 213 -22.54 52.93 37.37
CA GLN A 213 -22.82 51.67 36.71
C GLN A 213 -24.33 51.41 36.70
N ARG A 214 -24.91 51.20 35.51
CA ARG A 214 -26.33 50.85 35.36
C ARG A 214 -26.58 49.46 35.97
N GLN A 215 -27.63 49.33 36.78
CA GLN A 215 -28.08 48.04 37.30
C GLN A 215 -28.55 47.14 36.14
N ILE A 216 -28.03 45.92 36.08
CA ILE A 216 -28.37 44.91 35.06
C ILE A 216 -29.44 43.98 35.64
N ASP A 217 -30.40 43.58 34.81
CA ASP A 217 -31.43 42.60 35.19
C ASP A 217 -30.81 41.19 35.28
N PRO A 218 -30.93 40.49 36.43
CA PRO A 218 -30.38 39.15 36.60
C PRO A 218 -31.02 38.07 35.71
N LEU A 219 -32.20 38.32 35.13
CA LEU A 219 -32.91 37.39 34.23
C LEU A 219 -32.73 37.76 32.75
N GLU A 220 -32.01 38.84 32.44
CA GLU A 220 -31.79 39.27 31.06
C GLU A 220 -30.86 38.28 30.33
N PRO A 221 -31.27 37.72 29.18
CA PRO A 221 -30.43 36.83 28.40
C PRO A 221 -29.24 37.58 27.77
N PRO A 222 -28.17 36.86 27.34
CA PRO A 222 -27.03 37.49 26.67
C PRO A 222 -27.43 38.29 25.43
N LYS A 223 -27.10 39.59 25.40
CA LYS A 223 -27.51 40.54 24.35
C LYS A 223 -26.88 40.29 22.97
N PHE A 224 -25.67 39.74 22.94
CA PHE A 224 -24.85 39.71 21.73
C PHE A 224 -24.49 38.29 21.31
N LYS A 225 -24.53 38.03 19.99
CA LYS A 225 -24.08 36.77 19.39
C LYS A 225 -22.57 36.76 19.20
N HIS A 226 -21.95 35.59 19.34
CA HIS A 226 -20.52 35.43 19.08
C HIS A 226 -20.23 35.49 17.56
N LYS A 227 -19.36 36.41 17.13
CA LYS A 227 -18.82 36.47 15.76
C LYS A 227 -17.35 36.08 15.78
N ARG A 228 -16.95 35.05 15.02
CA ARG A 228 -15.55 34.66 14.85
C ARG A 228 -14.93 35.49 13.73
N ILE A 229 -13.91 36.27 14.07
CA ILE A 229 -13.10 37.05 13.14
C ILE A 229 -11.83 36.24 12.86
N PRO A 230 -11.30 36.20 11.62
CA PRO A 230 -9.99 35.60 11.38
C PRO A 230 -8.94 36.26 12.27
N ARG A 231 -7.90 35.51 12.61
CA ARG A 231 -6.80 36.08 13.39
C ARG A 231 -6.19 37.26 12.61
N GLY A 232 -5.96 38.36 13.31
CA GLY A 232 -5.27 39.52 12.74
C GLY A 232 -3.84 39.15 12.30
N PRO A 233 -3.17 40.02 11.54
CA PRO A 233 -1.77 39.80 11.19
C PRO A 233 -0.94 39.64 12.47
N PRO A 234 0.06 38.74 12.48
CA PRO A 234 0.98 38.64 13.60
C PRO A 234 1.78 39.94 13.75
N SER A 235 2.45 40.09 14.89
CA SER A 235 3.51 41.10 15.01
C SER A 235 4.53 40.93 13.87
N PRO A 236 5.19 42.00 13.41
CA PRO A 236 6.16 41.91 12.31
C PRO A 236 7.20 40.82 12.61
N PRO A 237 7.62 40.05 11.59
CA PRO A 237 8.52 38.93 11.81
C PRO A 237 9.86 39.44 12.36
N PRO A 238 10.40 38.81 13.42
CA PRO A 238 11.70 39.18 13.94
C PRO A 238 12.80 38.90 12.90
N PRO A 239 13.88 39.70 12.85
CA PRO A 239 15.03 39.44 11.99
C PRO A 239 15.62 38.06 12.26
N VAL A 240 15.96 37.35 11.17
CA VAL A 240 16.55 36.01 11.25
C VAL A 240 18.07 36.14 11.28
N LEU A 241 18.66 35.93 12.46
CA LEU A 241 20.10 36.08 12.70
C LEU A 241 20.82 34.73 12.55
N HIS A 242 20.85 34.18 11.34
CA HIS A 242 21.62 32.97 11.04
C HIS A 242 23.07 33.29 10.66
N SER A 243 23.96 32.31 10.84
CA SER A 243 25.27 32.36 10.20
C SER A 243 25.10 32.41 8.67
N PRO A 244 26.07 32.97 7.92
CA PRO A 244 26.06 32.94 6.47
C PRO A 244 25.80 31.51 5.94
N PRO A 245 25.03 31.36 4.85
CA PRO A 245 24.67 30.06 4.33
C PRO A 245 25.93 29.30 3.92
N ARG A 246 26.11 28.10 4.48
CA ARG A 246 27.15 27.17 4.02
C ARG A 246 26.74 26.66 2.65
N LYS A 247 27.64 26.74 1.67
CA LYS A 247 27.39 26.19 0.34
C LYS A 247 27.25 24.67 0.48
N LEU A 248 26.10 24.15 0.09
CA LEU A 248 25.87 22.71 0.07
C LEU A 248 26.69 22.08 -1.05
N THR A 249 27.37 20.97 -0.76
CA THR A 249 28.07 20.23 -1.81
C THR A 249 27.07 19.39 -2.61
N ALA A 250 27.36 19.12 -3.89
CA ALA A 250 26.51 18.26 -4.71
C ALA A 250 26.41 16.84 -4.11
N GLN A 251 27.50 16.36 -3.51
CA GLN A 251 27.56 15.07 -2.83
C GLN A 251 26.63 15.02 -1.61
N ASP A 252 26.60 16.07 -0.79
CA ASP A 252 25.68 16.13 0.34
C ASP A 252 24.22 16.13 -0.15
N GLN A 253 23.91 16.90 -1.20
CA GLN A 253 22.57 16.92 -1.77
C GLN A 253 22.13 15.53 -2.29
N GLU A 254 23.05 14.76 -2.89
CA GLU A 254 22.78 13.39 -3.35
C GLU A 254 22.60 12.40 -2.20
N ASN A 255 23.47 12.45 -1.20
CA ASN A 255 23.38 11.60 -0.01
C ASN A 255 22.06 11.82 0.76
N TRP A 256 21.56 13.06 0.76
CA TRP A 256 20.30 13.43 1.40
C TRP A 256 19.09 13.34 0.47
N LYS A 257 19.24 12.79 -0.74
CA LYS A 257 18.12 12.55 -1.65
C LYS A 257 17.33 11.33 -1.18
N ILE A 258 16.24 11.57 -0.46
CA ILE A 258 15.34 10.53 0.03
C ILE A 258 14.61 9.87 -1.16
N PRO A 259 14.74 8.54 -1.36
CA PRO A 259 14.00 7.82 -2.39
C PRO A 259 12.48 7.92 -2.19
N PRO A 260 11.67 7.94 -3.27
CA PRO A 260 10.22 8.00 -3.14
C PRO A 260 9.69 6.74 -2.43
N PRO A 261 8.73 6.88 -1.51
CA PRO A 261 8.15 5.73 -0.84
C PRO A 261 7.23 4.98 -1.79
N ILE A 262 7.63 3.77 -2.18
CA ILE A 262 6.81 2.87 -2.99
C ILE A 262 6.26 1.79 -2.06
N SER A 263 4.96 1.82 -1.83
CA SER A 263 4.27 0.89 -0.93
C SER A 263 3.72 -0.30 -1.70
N ASN A 264 3.84 -1.50 -1.12
CA ASN A 264 3.17 -2.71 -1.60
C ASN A 264 1.67 -2.73 -1.26
N TRP A 265 1.18 -1.83 -0.40
CA TRP A 265 -0.21 -1.82 0.06
C TRP A 265 -1.03 -0.65 -0.49
N LYS A 266 -0.45 0.54 -0.56
CA LYS A 266 -1.20 1.77 -0.84
C LYS A 266 -0.66 2.49 -2.06
N ASN A 267 -1.55 2.74 -3.01
CA ASN A 267 -1.31 3.58 -4.16
C ASN A 267 -2.50 4.56 -4.33
N PRO A 268 -2.59 5.60 -3.49
CA PRO A 268 -3.78 6.46 -3.43
C PRO A 268 -4.02 7.26 -4.71
N LYS A 269 -2.94 7.57 -5.44
CA LYS A 269 -3.01 8.30 -6.71
C LYS A 269 -3.01 7.38 -7.94
N GLY A 270 -3.00 6.06 -7.74
CA GLY A 270 -3.06 5.09 -8.83
C GLY A 270 -1.86 5.10 -9.79
N TYR A 271 -0.66 5.51 -9.34
CA TYR A 271 0.52 5.54 -10.22
C TYR A 271 0.87 4.15 -10.75
N THR A 272 1.12 4.06 -12.05
CA THR A 272 1.67 2.85 -12.69
C THR A 272 3.14 2.72 -12.34
N VAL A 273 3.45 1.96 -11.31
CA VAL A 273 4.82 1.69 -10.84
C VAL A 273 5.28 0.35 -11.40
N PRO A 274 6.46 0.29 -12.06
CA PRO A 274 6.98 -0.95 -12.61
C PRO A 274 7.30 -1.98 -11.51
N LEU A 275 7.29 -3.25 -11.88
CA LEU A 275 7.41 -4.37 -10.93
C LEU A 275 8.74 -4.34 -10.17
N ASP A 276 9.84 -3.96 -10.82
CA ASP A 276 11.16 -3.84 -10.18
C ASP A 276 11.12 -2.89 -8.98
N LYS A 277 10.47 -1.73 -9.11
CA LYS A 277 10.39 -0.73 -8.03
C LYS A 277 9.39 -1.10 -6.93
N ARG A 278 8.36 -1.89 -7.24
CA ARG A 278 7.45 -2.45 -6.21
C ARG A 278 8.14 -3.53 -5.40
N LEU A 279 8.87 -4.42 -6.06
CA LEU A 279 9.54 -5.54 -5.43
C LEU A 279 10.91 -5.17 -4.81
N ALA A 280 11.51 -4.03 -5.19
CA ALA A 280 12.83 -3.61 -4.74
C ALA A 280 13.00 -3.53 -3.21
N ALA A 281 11.92 -3.26 -2.47
CA ALA A 281 11.94 -3.18 -1.01
C ALA A 281 11.63 -4.52 -0.32
N ASP A 282 11.32 -5.57 -1.07
CA ASP A 282 11.05 -6.89 -0.52
C ASP A 282 12.38 -7.60 -0.21
N GLY A 283 12.82 -7.50 1.05
CA GLY A 283 14.05 -8.12 1.55
C GLY A 283 14.10 -9.65 1.42
N ARG A 284 13.04 -10.29 0.89
CA ARG A 284 13.02 -11.71 0.52
C ARG A 284 14.10 -12.05 -0.51
N GLY A 285 14.42 -11.14 -1.43
CA GLY A 285 15.50 -11.32 -2.40
C GLY A 285 16.92 -11.25 -1.80
N LEU A 286 17.04 -10.75 -0.56
CA LEU A 286 18.30 -10.71 0.19
C LEU A 286 18.42 -11.91 1.17
N GLN A 287 17.38 -12.72 1.31
CA GLN A 287 17.40 -13.89 2.17
C GLN A 287 17.90 -15.10 1.37
N ASP A 288 19.20 -15.36 1.46
CA ASP A 288 19.75 -16.62 0.99
C ASP A 288 19.30 -17.75 1.93
N VAL A 289 18.35 -18.58 1.46
CA VAL A 289 17.87 -19.74 2.23
C VAL A 289 18.95 -20.82 2.24
N THR A 290 19.83 -20.76 3.23
CA THR A 290 20.84 -21.80 3.47
C THR A 290 20.27 -22.90 4.38
N ILE A 291 20.44 -24.16 3.99
CA ILE A 291 20.03 -25.33 4.81
C ILE A 291 21.24 -25.79 5.66
N ASN A 292 20.97 -26.18 6.91
CA ASN A 292 21.99 -26.67 7.83
C ASN A 292 22.39 -28.13 7.53
N ASP A 293 23.69 -28.44 7.52
CA ASP A 293 24.24 -29.78 7.27
C ASP A 293 23.73 -30.86 8.25
N LYS A 294 23.25 -30.45 9.43
CA LYS A 294 22.62 -31.37 10.40
C LYS A 294 21.41 -32.09 9.82
N PHE A 295 20.71 -31.50 8.84
CA PHE A 295 19.59 -32.18 8.17
C PHE A 295 20.08 -33.37 7.33
N ALA A 296 21.25 -33.25 6.68
CA ALA A 296 21.87 -34.35 5.96
C ALA A 296 22.32 -35.46 6.93
N GLN A 297 23.03 -35.08 8.01
CA GLN A 297 23.47 -36.02 9.06
C GLN A 297 22.29 -36.76 9.70
N PHE A 298 21.19 -36.05 9.98
CA PHE A 298 19.97 -36.63 10.53
C PHE A 298 19.31 -37.61 9.56
N SER A 299 19.21 -37.25 8.27
CA SER A 299 18.65 -38.15 7.26
C SER A 299 19.49 -39.42 7.10
N GLU A 300 20.82 -39.31 7.14
CA GLU A 300 21.74 -40.45 7.05
C GLU A 300 21.65 -41.34 8.28
N ALA A 301 21.53 -40.76 9.48
CA ALA A 301 21.29 -41.49 10.71
C ALA A 301 19.97 -42.28 10.66
N LEU A 302 18.91 -41.71 10.08
CA LEU A 302 17.64 -42.43 9.92
C LEU A 302 17.74 -43.57 8.89
N PHE A 303 18.40 -43.37 7.75
CA PHE A 303 18.58 -44.42 6.75
C PHE A 303 19.45 -45.58 7.28
N THR A 304 20.50 -45.28 8.05
CA THR A 304 21.34 -46.30 8.69
C THR A 304 20.57 -47.06 9.76
N ALA A 305 19.76 -46.37 10.58
CA ALA A 305 18.89 -47.01 11.56
C ALA A 305 17.83 -47.92 10.91
N ASP A 306 17.18 -47.49 9.83
CA ASP A 306 16.19 -48.31 9.12
C ASP A 306 16.83 -49.57 8.53
N ARG A 307 18.03 -49.44 7.94
CA ARG A 307 18.77 -50.60 7.42
C ARG A 307 19.08 -51.60 8.54
N HIS A 308 19.58 -51.13 9.67
CA HIS A 308 19.89 -51.99 10.82
C HIS A 308 18.63 -52.67 11.36
N ALA A 309 17.52 -51.95 11.50
CA ALA A 309 16.25 -52.49 11.97
C ALA A 309 15.71 -53.59 11.02
N ARG A 310 15.80 -53.40 9.70
CA ARG A 310 15.41 -54.42 8.71
C ARG A 310 16.29 -55.66 8.77
N GLU A 311 17.60 -55.47 8.93
CA GLU A 311 18.55 -56.59 9.05
C GLU A 311 18.28 -57.40 10.34
N GLU A 312 18.04 -56.74 11.47
CA GLU A 312 17.64 -57.40 12.71
C GLU A 312 16.32 -58.17 12.57
N VAL A 313 15.29 -57.55 12.01
CA VAL A 313 13.98 -58.20 11.80
C VAL A 313 14.13 -59.42 10.89
N LYS A 314 14.93 -59.32 9.82
CA LYS A 314 15.22 -60.45 8.93
C LYS A 314 15.96 -61.57 9.65
N GLN A 315 16.95 -61.25 10.48
CA GLN A 315 17.69 -62.24 11.27
C GLN A 315 16.78 -62.93 12.29
N ARG A 316 15.91 -62.19 12.99
CA ARG A 316 14.93 -62.74 13.93
C ARG A 316 13.93 -63.65 13.21
N ALA A 317 13.43 -63.24 12.05
CA ALA A 317 12.52 -64.05 11.24
C ALA A 317 13.19 -65.36 10.77
N LEU A 318 14.44 -65.31 10.30
CA LEU A 318 15.20 -66.50 9.91
C LEU A 318 15.47 -67.42 11.12
N MET A 319 15.76 -66.87 12.29
CA MET A 319 15.95 -67.65 13.52
C MET A 319 14.66 -68.34 13.95
N GLN A 320 13.53 -67.62 13.93
CA GLN A 320 12.22 -68.20 14.22
C GLN A 320 11.83 -69.30 13.24
N GLN A 321 12.10 -69.12 11.94
CA GLN A 321 11.90 -70.17 10.93
C GLN A 321 12.73 -71.41 11.24
N LYS A 322 14.04 -71.26 11.56
CA LYS A 322 14.90 -72.39 11.93
C LYS A 322 14.44 -73.09 13.21
N LEU A 323 13.97 -72.35 14.21
CA LEU A 323 13.41 -72.94 15.43
C LEU A 323 12.12 -73.70 15.13
N ALA A 324 11.23 -73.14 14.31
CA ALA A 324 10.00 -73.82 13.87
C ALA A 324 10.29 -75.08 13.05
N GLU A 325 11.29 -75.06 12.17
CA GLU A 325 11.76 -76.25 11.44
C GLU A 325 12.31 -77.31 12.39
N LYS A 326 13.15 -76.92 13.35
CA LYS A 326 13.69 -77.84 14.36
C LYS A 326 12.59 -78.44 15.23
N GLU A 327 11.61 -77.65 15.64
CA GLU A 327 10.46 -78.13 16.42
C GLU A 327 9.58 -79.06 15.58
N LYS A 328 9.35 -78.76 14.29
CA LYS A 328 8.64 -79.66 13.36
C LYS A 328 9.38 -80.99 13.21
N LEU A 329 10.71 -80.97 13.03
CA LEU A 329 11.52 -82.18 12.95
C LEU A 329 11.45 -83.01 14.24
N GLN A 330 11.54 -82.38 15.42
CA GLN A 330 11.39 -83.07 16.69
C GLN A 330 9.99 -83.68 16.86
N ARG A 331 8.93 -82.97 16.45
CA ARG A 331 7.56 -83.51 16.45
C ARG A 331 7.43 -84.69 15.49
N GLU A 332 8.04 -84.63 14.31
CA GLU A 332 8.05 -85.73 13.34
C GLU A 332 8.79 -86.96 13.89
N GLU A 333 9.98 -86.77 14.49
CA GLU A 333 10.73 -87.85 15.14
C GLU A 333 9.96 -88.46 16.32
N HIS A 334 9.30 -87.64 17.14
CA HIS A 334 8.47 -88.10 18.24
C HIS A 334 7.26 -88.92 17.75
N LEU A 335 6.57 -88.46 16.70
CA LEU A 335 5.48 -89.22 16.06
C LEU A 335 5.99 -90.51 15.43
N ARG A 336 7.19 -90.50 14.83
CA ARG A 336 7.83 -91.68 14.25
C ARG A 336 8.18 -92.72 15.33
N GLN A 337 8.73 -92.29 16.46
CA GLN A 337 9.00 -93.18 17.60
C GLN A 337 7.71 -93.76 18.20
N LEU A 338 6.67 -92.94 18.35
CA LEU A 338 5.36 -93.39 18.83
C LEU A 338 4.73 -94.41 17.88
N ALA A 339 4.84 -94.19 16.57
CA ALA A 339 4.38 -95.13 15.55
C ALA A 339 5.19 -96.45 15.56
N GLN A 340 6.51 -96.39 15.79
CA GLN A 340 7.34 -97.59 15.97
C GLN A 340 6.92 -98.37 17.22
N LYS A 341 6.73 -97.69 18.36
CA LYS A 341 6.26 -98.30 19.60
C LYS A 341 4.86 -98.93 19.46
N ALA A 342 3.93 -98.26 18.77
CA ALA A 342 2.61 -98.81 18.47
C ALA A 342 2.68 -100.05 17.56
N ARG A 343 3.63 -100.10 16.61
CA ARG A 343 3.88 -101.31 15.80
C ARG A 343 4.45 -102.44 16.65
N GLU A 344 5.39 -102.15 17.55
CA GLU A 344 5.96 -103.14 18.47
C GLU A 344 4.88 -103.74 19.38
N GLU A 345 4.01 -102.93 19.99
CA GLU A 345 2.88 -103.39 20.81
C GLU A 345 1.88 -104.22 20.02
N ARG A 346 1.59 -103.85 18.77
CA ARG A 346 0.75 -104.66 17.87
C ARG A 346 1.41 -105.99 17.54
N THR A 347 2.72 -106.03 17.32
CA THR A 347 3.45 -107.28 17.08
C THR A 347 3.49 -108.17 18.33
N GLN A 348 3.62 -107.61 19.54
CA GLN A 348 3.51 -108.36 20.79
C GLN A 348 2.10 -108.89 21.04
N THR A 349 1.07 -108.12 20.68
CA THR A 349 -0.34 -108.54 20.76
C THR A 349 -0.66 -109.65 19.73
N SER A 350 -0.07 -109.58 18.54
CA SER A 350 -0.21 -110.62 17.50
C SER A 350 0.42 -111.98 17.88
N ARG A 351 1.43 -112.00 18.76
CA ARG A 351 2.03 -113.23 19.28
C ARG A 351 1.18 -113.95 20.34
N ARG A 352 0.13 -113.32 20.88
CA ARG A 352 -0.79 -113.93 21.89
C ARG A 352 -2.07 -114.54 21.30
N LYS A 353 -2.32 -114.44 19.99
CA LYS A 353 -3.57 -114.88 19.35
C LYS A 353 -3.36 -115.75 18.10
N SER A 354 -2.37 -116.64 18.12
CA SER A 354 -2.15 -117.59 17.04
C SER A 354 -1.65 -118.95 17.53
N ASP A 355 -2.45 -119.68 18.31
CA ASP A 355 -2.36 -121.15 18.32
C ASP A 355 -3.64 -121.84 18.85
N SER A 356 -4.60 -122.13 17.97
CA SER A 356 -5.49 -123.29 18.09
C SER A 356 -6.24 -123.58 16.77
N ARG A 357 -5.60 -124.41 15.94
CA ARG A 357 -6.13 -125.56 15.15
C ARG A 357 -7.41 -125.35 14.30
N ARG A 358 -7.28 -125.45 12.96
CA ARG A 358 -7.68 -126.60 12.08
C ARG A 358 -9.18 -126.94 12.19
N SER A 359 -9.99 -126.91 11.11
CA SER A 359 -9.88 -127.81 9.95
C SER A 359 -10.89 -127.49 8.82
N ARG A 360 -10.49 -127.80 7.55
CA ARG A 360 -11.23 -128.42 6.42
C ARG A 360 -12.61 -127.86 6.04
N SER A 361 -13.02 -127.65 4.78
CA SER A 361 -12.59 -128.11 3.45
C SER A 361 -13.52 -127.50 2.38
N SER A 362 -13.06 -127.40 1.12
CA SER A 362 -13.83 -127.49 -0.15
C SER A 362 -15.02 -126.51 -0.34
N SER A 363 -15.11 -125.69 -1.39
CA SER A 363 -15.37 -126.16 -2.75
C SER A 363 -15.57 -124.97 -3.73
N TYR A 364 -15.41 -125.27 -5.02
CA TYR A 364 -15.54 -124.58 -6.33
C TYR A 364 -16.41 -123.31 -6.58
N SER A 365 -16.15 -122.71 -7.76
CA SER A 365 -16.94 -121.75 -8.58
C SER A 365 -16.61 -120.26 -8.43
N SER A 366 -15.85 -119.64 -9.34
CA SER A 366 -16.27 -119.10 -10.65
C SER A 366 -17.35 -118.00 -10.52
N GLY A 367 -16.95 -116.76 -10.77
CA GLY A 367 -17.81 -115.57 -10.72
C GLY A 367 -17.05 -114.28 -11.05
N SER A 368 -16.53 -114.22 -12.27
CA SER A 368 -16.03 -113.01 -12.95
C SER A 368 -16.97 -111.82 -12.79
N GLU A 369 -16.39 -110.61 -12.59
CA GLU A 369 -16.90 -109.25 -12.89
C GLU A 369 -16.67 -108.14 -11.82
N SER A 370 -15.91 -108.39 -10.75
CA SER A 370 -15.61 -107.35 -9.74
C SER A 370 -14.14 -106.90 -9.65
N GLU A 371 -13.16 -107.74 -10.03
CA GLU A 371 -11.74 -107.36 -10.03
C GLU A 371 -11.34 -106.48 -11.24
N ASP A 372 -12.09 -106.55 -12.33
CA ASP A 372 -11.80 -105.80 -13.57
C ASP A 372 -12.05 -104.28 -13.40
N LYS A 373 -12.96 -103.89 -12.50
CA LYS A 373 -13.20 -102.47 -12.17
C LYS A 373 -12.08 -101.87 -11.33
N ALA A 374 -11.52 -102.62 -10.38
CA ALA A 374 -10.44 -102.14 -9.53
C ALA A 374 -9.09 -102.04 -10.27
N ALA A 375 -8.84 -102.95 -11.22
CA ALA A 375 -7.69 -102.86 -12.12
C ALA A 375 -7.82 -101.67 -13.09
N ARG A 376 -8.99 -101.49 -13.71
CA ARG A 376 -9.27 -100.35 -14.60
C ARG A 376 -9.17 -99.00 -13.89
N GLN A 377 -9.68 -98.86 -12.67
CA GLN A 377 -9.55 -97.60 -11.90
C GLN A 377 -8.09 -97.28 -11.58
N ARG A 378 -7.27 -98.29 -11.26
CA ARG A 378 -5.85 -98.09 -10.95
C ARG A 378 -5.03 -97.77 -12.21
N GLU A 379 -5.46 -98.26 -13.38
CA GLU A 379 -4.87 -97.94 -14.68
C GLU A 379 -5.32 -96.56 -15.20
N GLU A 380 -6.59 -96.19 -15.01
CA GLU A 380 -7.13 -94.84 -15.26
C GLU A 380 -6.39 -93.80 -14.43
N MET A 381 -6.17 -94.04 -13.13
CA MET A 381 -5.39 -93.12 -12.28
C MET A 381 -3.94 -92.96 -12.74
N ARG A 382 -3.31 -93.99 -13.33
CA ARG A 382 -1.96 -93.87 -13.88
C ARG A 382 -1.97 -93.15 -15.23
N LYS A 383 -3.00 -93.36 -16.04
CA LYS A 383 -3.17 -92.73 -17.35
C LYS A 383 -3.54 -91.25 -17.21
N GLU A 384 -4.39 -90.92 -16.26
CA GLU A 384 -4.75 -89.55 -15.89
C GLU A 384 -3.53 -88.79 -15.39
N ARG A 385 -2.77 -89.36 -14.45
CA ARG A 385 -1.53 -88.74 -13.94
C ARG A 385 -0.46 -88.53 -15.02
N ARG A 386 -0.34 -89.44 -16.00
CA ARG A 386 0.53 -89.23 -17.19
C ARG A 386 0.00 -88.12 -18.08
N ARG A 387 -1.31 -88.06 -18.31
CA ARG A 387 -1.93 -87.05 -19.16
C ARG A 387 -1.88 -85.66 -18.52
N GLU A 388 -2.00 -85.57 -17.20
CA GLU A 388 -1.80 -84.35 -16.43
C GLU A 388 -0.35 -83.89 -16.51
N HIS A 389 0.61 -84.79 -16.26
CA HIS A 389 2.03 -84.45 -16.35
C HIS A 389 2.44 -84.06 -17.78
N GLU A 390 1.87 -84.69 -18.81
CA GLU A 390 2.06 -84.30 -20.22
C GLU A 390 1.42 -82.95 -20.55
N ARG A 391 0.22 -82.66 -20.02
CA ARG A 391 -0.44 -81.35 -20.15
C ARG A 391 0.33 -80.26 -19.43
N GLU A 392 0.87 -80.55 -18.24
CA GLU A 392 1.67 -79.64 -17.44
C GLU A 392 3.02 -79.36 -18.11
N LEU A 393 3.67 -80.37 -18.71
CA LEU A 393 4.86 -80.18 -19.54
C LEU A 393 4.56 -79.35 -20.81
N ARG A 394 3.38 -79.52 -21.41
CA ARG A 394 2.94 -78.68 -22.54
C ARG A 394 2.62 -77.25 -22.10
N GLN A 395 1.96 -77.06 -20.96
CA GLN A 395 1.59 -75.74 -20.43
C GLN A 395 2.80 -74.96 -19.91
N SER A 396 3.78 -75.63 -19.31
CA SER A 396 5.06 -75.03 -18.90
C SER A 396 5.97 -74.71 -20.08
N ARG A 397 5.83 -75.42 -21.20
CA ARG A 397 6.51 -75.10 -22.48
C ARG A 397 5.78 -74.06 -23.34
N MET A 398 4.56 -73.64 -22.97
CA MET A 398 3.85 -72.57 -23.67
C MET A 398 4.33 -71.21 -23.14
N GLY A 399 4.62 -70.28 -24.05
CA GLY A 399 4.95 -68.89 -23.68
C GLY A 399 3.81 -68.20 -22.93
N THR A 400 4.15 -67.19 -22.13
CA THR A 400 3.24 -66.40 -21.28
C THR A 400 2.02 -65.86 -22.04
N GLU A 401 2.20 -65.48 -23.30
CA GLU A 401 1.15 -64.95 -24.18
C GLU A 401 0.08 -65.99 -24.55
N ARG A 402 0.48 -67.24 -24.87
CA ARG A 402 -0.46 -68.33 -25.19
C ARG A 402 -1.20 -68.86 -23.95
N LYS A 403 -0.55 -68.79 -22.79
CA LYS A 403 -1.18 -69.15 -21.49
C LYS A 403 -2.27 -68.16 -21.11
N MET A 404 -2.05 -66.87 -21.36
CA MET A 404 -3.05 -65.81 -21.15
C MET A 404 -4.24 -65.95 -22.11
N GLN A 405 -4.01 -66.31 -23.38
CA GLN A 405 -5.08 -66.54 -24.36
C GLN A 405 -6.00 -67.72 -23.99
N MET A 406 -5.45 -68.79 -23.40
CA MET A 406 -6.25 -69.93 -22.92
C MET A 406 -7.06 -69.57 -21.66
N LEU A 407 -6.47 -68.80 -20.73
CA LEU A 407 -7.16 -68.34 -19.52
C LEU A 407 -8.32 -67.39 -19.86
N ALA A 408 -8.12 -66.50 -20.85
CA ALA A 408 -9.16 -65.62 -21.38
C ALA A 408 -10.32 -66.41 -22.03
N ARG A 409 -10.02 -67.55 -22.66
CA ARG A 409 -11.05 -68.44 -23.25
C ARG A 409 -11.85 -69.21 -22.21
N GLU A 410 -11.28 -69.49 -21.03
CA GLU A 410 -12.01 -70.09 -19.89
C GLU A 410 -12.84 -69.07 -19.10
N GLN A 411 -12.40 -67.81 -19.06
CA GLN A 411 -13.18 -66.73 -18.45
C GLN A 411 -14.48 -66.44 -19.24
N ASN A 412 -14.47 -66.59 -20.56
CA ASN A 412 -15.63 -66.42 -21.45
C ASN A 412 -16.52 -67.68 -21.61
N ARG A 413 -16.50 -68.62 -20.65
CA ARG A 413 -17.48 -69.71 -20.62
C ARG A 413 -18.74 -69.26 -19.89
N ASP A 414 -19.85 -69.28 -20.63
CA ASP A 414 -21.17 -68.94 -20.13
C ASP A 414 -21.53 -69.78 -18.90
N ILE A 415 -22.24 -69.13 -17.98
CA ILE A 415 -22.60 -69.69 -16.67
C ILE A 415 -23.40 -71.00 -16.83
N SER A 416 -24.13 -71.16 -17.94
CA SER A 416 -24.86 -72.39 -18.30
C SER A 416 -23.93 -73.58 -18.62
N GLU A 417 -22.80 -73.35 -19.30
CA GLU A 417 -21.83 -74.42 -19.59
C GLU A 417 -21.04 -74.85 -18.33
N LYS A 418 -20.79 -73.91 -17.41
CA LYS A 418 -20.17 -74.21 -16.11
C LYS A 418 -21.08 -75.05 -15.20
N VAL A 419 -22.40 -74.85 -15.29
CA VAL A 419 -23.41 -75.67 -14.60
C VAL A 419 -23.54 -77.04 -15.24
N ALA A 420 -23.53 -77.13 -16.58
CA ALA A 420 -23.61 -78.40 -17.30
C ALA A 420 -22.37 -79.31 -17.11
N LEU A 421 -21.19 -78.72 -16.84
CA LEU A 421 -19.94 -79.44 -16.54
C LEU A 421 -19.78 -79.85 -15.06
N GLY A 422 -20.76 -79.57 -14.18
CA GLY A 422 -20.79 -80.05 -12.80
C GLY A 422 -19.68 -79.53 -11.88
N LEU A 423 -18.94 -78.49 -12.30
CA LEU A 423 -17.78 -77.94 -11.59
C LEU A 423 -18.17 -76.97 -10.45
N ALA A 424 -19.43 -76.53 -10.38
CA ALA A 424 -19.92 -75.65 -9.32
C ALA A 424 -20.96 -76.36 -8.45
N LYS A 425 -20.55 -76.81 -7.26
CA LYS A 425 -21.50 -77.15 -6.18
C LYS A 425 -21.95 -75.83 -5.54
N PRO A 426 -23.24 -75.47 -5.55
CA PRO A 426 -23.69 -74.25 -4.91
C PRO A 426 -23.51 -74.36 -3.39
N THR A 427 -22.64 -73.52 -2.82
CA THR A 427 -22.53 -73.30 -1.38
C THR A 427 -23.76 -72.51 -0.92
N GLN A 428 -24.55 -73.05 0.02
CA GLN A 428 -25.64 -72.29 0.63
C GLN A 428 -25.05 -71.12 1.45
N SER A 429 -24.99 -69.93 0.85
CA SER A 429 -24.60 -68.68 1.50
C SER A 429 -25.84 -68.01 2.10
N GLY A 430 -25.86 -67.79 3.41
CA GLY A 430 -26.94 -67.07 4.12
C GLY A 430 -27.05 -65.57 3.77
N GLU A 431 -26.26 -65.08 2.81
CA GLU A 431 -26.19 -63.68 2.36
C GLU A 431 -27.34 -63.26 1.44
N ALA A 432 -28.17 -64.19 0.94
CA ALA A 432 -29.31 -63.83 0.08
C ALA A 432 -30.49 -63.16 0.82
N MET A 433 -30.39 -62.96 2.15
CA MET A 433 -31.45 -62.32 2.96
C MET A 433 -31.27 -60.81 3.16
N TYR A 434 -30.15 -60.23 2.73
CA TYR A 434 -29.88 -58.80 2.91
C TYR A 434 -29.51 -58.15 1.57
N ASP A 435 -30.12 -57.00 1.27
CA ASP A 435 -29.77 -56.23 0.07
C ASP A 435 -28.36 -55.64 0.25
N SER A 436 -27.47 -55.94 -0.71
CA SER A 436 -26.11 -55.40 -0.82
C SER A 436 -26.01 -53.88 -0.62
N ARG A 437 -27.06 -53.13 -0.96
CA ARG A 437 -27.11 -51.66 -0.81
C ARG A 437 -27.14 -51.20 0.65
N LEU A 438 -27.53 -52.06 1.59
CA LEU A 438 -27.58 -51.74 3.02
C LEU A 438 -26.20 -51.82 3.68
N PHE A 439 -25.27 -52.65 3.18
CA PHE A 439 -23.96 -52.85 3.81
C PHE A 439 -22.96 -51.72 3.56
N ASN A 440 -23.22 -50.86 2.58
CA ASN A 440 -22.37 -49.71 2.25
C ASN A 440 -23.01 -48.35 2.62
N GLN A 441 -24.10 -48.36 3.38
CA GLN A 441 -24.65 -47.14 3.97
C GLN A 441 -23.88 -46.86 5.26
N THR A 442 -22.93 -45.92 5.20
CA THR A 442 -22.18 -45.45 6.37
C THR A 442 -23.09 -44.62 7.28
N SER A 443 -23.92 -45.28 8.07
CA SER A 443 -24.69 -44.65 9.14
C SER A 443 -24.40 -45.42 10.43
N GLY A 444 -23.52 -44.89 11.28
CA GLY A 444 -23.38 -45.49 12.61
C GLY A 444 -22.23 -45.02 13.50
N PHE A 445 -21.14 -44.45 12.97
CA PHE A 445 -20.03 -44.08 13.86
C PHE A 445 -19.16 -42.89 13.40
N ASP A 446 -19.11 -42.61 12.09
CA ASP A 446 -18.21 -41.56 11.55
C ASP A 446 -18.81 -40.14 11.66
N THR A 447 -20.12 -40.03 11.84
CA THR A 447 -20.81 -38.78 12.21
C THR A 447 -20.75 -38.63 13.74
N GLY A 448 -19.58 -38.30 14.26
CA GLY A 448 -19.37 -38.12 15.69
C GLY A 448 -20.40 -37.16 16.30
N PHE A 449 -20.94 -37.51 17.47
CA PHE A 449 -21.78 -36.61 18.27
C PHE A 449 -21.05 -35.31 18.51
N ASN A 450 -21.40 -34.28 17.75
CA ASN A 450 -20.92 -32.93 17.97
C ASN A 450 -22.01 -32.22 18.79
N GLU A 451 -21.78 -32.04 20.08
CA GLU A 451 -22.79 -31.60 21.07
C GLU A 451 -23.42 -30.23 20.71
N ASP A 452 -22.74 -29.44 19.87
CA ASP A 452 -23.21 -28.15 19.37
C ASP A 452 -23.98 -28.21 18.04
N GLN A 453 -23.97 -29.35 17.32
CA GLN A 453 -24.69 -29.51 16.04
C GLN A 453 -25.92 -30.42 16.21
N HIS A 454 -27.11 -29.81 16.20
CA HIS A 454 -28.38 -30.50 16.40
C HIS A 454 -28.92 -31.22 15.15
N TYR A 455 -28.25 -31.09 13.99
CA TYR A 455 -28.71 -31.64 12.72
C TYR A 455 -27.59 -32.42 12.01
N ASP A 456 -27.90 -33.64 11.59
CA ASP A 456 -26.97 -34.55 10.89
C ASP A 456 -26.79 -34.22 9.40
N LYS A 457 -27.63 -33.33 8.84
CA LYS A 457 -27.63 -32.96 7.41
C LYS A 457 -27.66 -31.44 7.24
N PRO A 458 -26.93 -30.87 6.26
CA PRO A 458 -27.00 -29.44 5.97
C PRO A 458 -28.41 -29.05 5.48
N LEU A 459 -28.85 -27.84 5.84
CA LEU A 459 -30.18 -27.31 5.51
C LEU A 459 -30.46 -27.27 4.00
N PHE A 460 -29.41 -27.15 3.18
CA PHE A 460 -29.50 -27.20 1.72
C PHE A 460 -28.72 -28.39 1.17
N ALA A 461 -29.42 -29.30 0.49
CA ALA A 461 -28.82 -30.41 -0.26
C ALA A 461 -27.91 -29.93 -1.42
N ALA A 462 -27.96 -28.64 -1.75
CA ALA A 462 -27.11 -28.01 -2.74
C ALA A 462 -25.63 -28.02 -2.34
N GLN A 463 -25.28 -27.98 -1.04
CA GLN A 463 -23.87 -27.85 -0.64
C GLN A 463 -23.01 -29.07 -1.05
N ASP A 464 -23.53 -30.29 -0.90
CA ASP A 464 -22.87 -31.52 -1.38
C ASP A 464 -22.86 -31.58 -2.91
N ALA A 465 -23.96 -31.15 -3.54
CA ALA A 465 -24.06 -31.09 -4.99
C ALA A 465 -23.12 -30.04 -5.61
N ILE A 466 -22.79 -28.93 -4.93
CA ILE A 466 -21.91 -27.86 -5.46
C ILE A 466 -20.54 -28.40 -5.90
N SER A 467 -20.04 -29.47 -5.28
CA SER A 467 -18.80 -30.14 -5.68
C SER A 467 -18.88 -30.85 -7.05
N SER A 468 -20.10 -31.06 -7.56
CA SER A 468 -20.41 -31.86 -8.76
C SER A 468 -21.46 -31.21 -9.69
N ILE A 469 -21.85 -29.95 -9.46
CA ILE A 469 -22.85 -29.23 -10.30
C ILE A 469 -22.37 -29.07 -11.76
N TYR A 470 -21.06 -28.96 -12.02
CA TYR A 470 -20.55 -28.98 -13.40
C TYR A 470 -19.11 -29.47 -13.45
N ARG A 471 -18.92 -30.71 -13.93
CA ARG A 471 -17.61 -31.28 -14.22
C ARG A 471 -17.73 -32.16 -15.47
N PRO A 472 -17.55 -31.59 -16.68
CA PRO A 472 -17.68 -32.35 -17.91
C PRO A 472 -16.61 -33.46 -17.97
N ASN A 473 -17.04 -34.70 -18.21
CA ASN A 473 -16.16 -35.85 -18.28
C ASN A 473 -15.86 -36.13 -19.76
N VAL A 474 -14.73 -35.62 -20.24
CA VAL A 474 -14.30 -35.65 -21.67
C VAL A 474 -14.15 -37.08 -22.23
N GLN A 475 -14.24 -38.12 -21.40
CA GLN A 475 -14.07 -39.50 -21.84
C GLN A 475 -15.36 -40.22 -22.25
N GLN A 476 -16.54 -39.57 -22.19
CA GLN A 476 -17.83 -40.23 -22.46
C GLN A 476 -18.66 -39.55 -23.56
N ASP A 477 -18.12 -38.52 -24.22
CA ASP A 477 -18.87 -37.66 -25.15
C ASP A 477 -18.66 -38.00 -26.65
N ASP A 478 -17.97 -39.09 -26.99
CA ASP A 478 -17.74 -39.43 -28.41
C ASP A 478 -18.82 -40.36 -29.03
N ASP A 479 -19.74 -40.95 -28.26
CA ASP A 479 -20.66 -41.98 -28.80
C ASP A 479 -22.17 -41.81 -28.45
N GLU A 480 -22.61 -40.76 -27.75
CA GLU A 480 -24.04 -40.54 -27.48
C GLU A 480 -24.53 -39.13 -27.86
N ASP A 481 -25.52 -39.11 -28.75
CA ASP A 481 -26.20 -37.98 -29.36
C ASP A 481 -26.58 -36.87 -28.35
N GLY A 482 -26.04 -35.66 -28.53
CA GLY A 482 -26.16 -34.53 -27.58
C GLY A 482 -27.58 -34.05 -27.29
N GLY A 483 -28.58 -34.54 -28.04
CA GLY A 483 -30.01 -34.29 -27.79
C GLY A 483 -30.58 -35.03 -26.57
N GLU A 484 -30.10 -36.23 -26.25
CA GLU A 484 -30.68 -37.01 -25.14
C GLU A 484 -30.25 -36.49 -23.76
N THR A 485 -29.05 -35.92 -23.66
CA THR A 485 -28.48 -35.43 -22.40
C THR A 485 -29.24 -34.20 -21.90
N TYR A 486 -29.63 -33.30 -22.80
CA TYR A 486 -30.46 -32.13 -22.49
C TYR A 486 -31.88 -32.53 -22.06
N ASP A 487 -32.45 -33.52 -22.74
CA ASP A 487 -33.75 -34.10 -22.41
C ASP A 487 -33.76 -34.83 -21.06
N LYS A 488 -32.68 -35.54 -20.71
CA LYS A 488 -32.51 -36.20 -19.41
C LYS A 488 -32.40 -35.16 -18.28
N ILE A 489 -31.65 -34.07 -18.47
CA ILE A 489 -31.49 -33.01 -17.46
C ILE A 489 -32.82 -32.28 -17.21
N THR A 490 -33.56 -31.94 -18.27
CA THR A 490 -34.85 -31.24 -18.16
C THR A 490 -35.99 -32.12 -17.63
N LYS A 491 -35.93 -33.45 -17.84
CA LYS A 491 -36.91 -34.42 -17.30
C LYS A 491 -36.63 -34.86 -15.87
N THR A 492 -35.43 -34.63 -15.33
CA THR A 492 -35.16 -34.96 -13.92
C THR A 492 -35.81 -33.95 -12.97
N SER A 493 -36.78 -34.39 -12.17
CA SER A 493 -37.50 -33.59 -11.15
C SER A 493 -36.64 -33.03 -10.00
N ARG A 494 -35.30 -33.00 -10.14
CA ARG A 494 -34.36 -32.51 -9.11
C ARG A 494 -34.49 -31.01 -8.83
N PHE A 495 -35.16 -30.26 -9.70
CA PHE A 495 -35.39 -28.83 -9.56
C PHE A 495 -36.86 -28.44 -9.32
N GLU A 496 -37.77 -29.40 -9.18
CA GLU A 496 -39.20 -29.12 -8.94
C GLU A 496 -39.52 -28.75 -7.48
N VAL A 497 -38.57 -28.90 -6.55
CA VAL A 497 -38.74 -28.58 -5.12
C VAL A 497 -38.72 -27.07 -4.85
N LEU A 498 -38.13 -26.27 -5.74
CA LEU A 498 -38.26 -24.81 -5.74
C LEU A 498 -39.24 -24.45 -6.86
N GLY A 499 -40.51 -24.21 -6.53
CA GLY A 499 -41.59 -24.04 -7.51
C GLY A 499 -41.21 -23.15 -8.71
N LYS A 500 -41.55 -23.61 -9.93
CA LYS A 500 -41.33 -22.87 -11.18
C LYS A 500 -41.91 -21.45 -11.05
N ALA A 501 -41.05 -20.43 -11.16
CA ALA A 501 -41.48 -19.04 -11.24
C ALA A 501 -42.39 -18.83 -12.46
N LYS A 502 -43.58 -18.26 -12.26
CA LYS A 502 -44.62 -18.12 -13.29
C LYS A 502 -44.38 -16.99 -14.29
N GLU A 503 -43.40 -16.12 -14.04
CA GLU A 503 -42.97 -15.05 -14.94
C GLU A 503 -41.44 -15.02 -15.02
N GLY A 504 -40.90 -15.15 -16.23
CA GLY A 504 -39.49 -14.92 -16.51
C GLY A 504 -39.16 -13.42 -16.53
N PHE A 505 -37.90 -13.08 -16.28
CA PHE A 505 -37.39 -11.71 -16.30
C PHE A 505 -37.65 -11.05 -17.67
N LYS A 506 -38.29 -9.88 -17.67
CA LYS A 506 -38.70 -9.14 -18.87
C LYS A 506 -37.45 -8.67 -19.64
N GLY A 507 -37.17 -9.27 -20.80
CA GLY A 507 -35.98 -9.01 -21.61
C GLY A 507 -35.26 -10.26 -22.13
N ALA A 508 -35.62 -11.45 -21.65
CA ALA A 508 -35.01 -12.71 -22.10
C ALA A 508 -35.47 -13.20 -23.50
N ALA A 509 -36.40 -12.50 -24.16
CA ALA A 509 -36.96 -12.92 -25.45
C ALA A 509 -36.18 -12.44 -26.68
N GLU A 510 -35.23 -11.50 -26.52
CA GLU A 510 -34.43 -10.94 -27.63
C GLU A 510 -32.99 -11.49 -27.70
N ALA A 511 -32.63 -12.47 -26.85
CA ALA A 511 -31.30 -13.08 -26.89
C ALA A 511 -31.28 -14.32 -27.81
N GLU A 512 -30.50 -14.28 -28.88
CA GLU A 512 -30.22 -15.45 -29.72
C GLU A 512 -29.51 -16.56 -28.92
N ALA A 513 -29.88 -17.81 -29.20
CA ALA A 513 -29.36 -18.99 -28.52
C ALA A 513 -27.87 -19.18 -28.84
N ARG A 514 -27.01 -19.03 -27.82
CA ARG A 514 -25.57 -19.30 -27.90
C ARG A 514 -25.32 -20.81 -27.86
N ASP A 515 -24.65 -21.33 -28.89
CA ASP A 515 -24.19 -22.72 -28.93
C ASP A 515 -22.72 -22.81 -28.45
N GLY A 516 -22.52 -23.46 -27.31
CA GLY A 516 -21.21 -23.78 -26.76
C GLY A 516 -20.69 -22.89 -25.61
N PRO A 517 -19.93 -23.46 -24.66
CA PRO A 517 -19.38 -22.73 -23.53
C PRO A 517 -18.11 -22.01 -23.95
N VAL A 518 -18.22 -20.69 -24.19
CA VAL A 518 -17.14 -19.73 -24.53
C VAL A 518 -16.87 -19.59 -26.04
N GLN A 519 -17.49 -18.58 -26.65
CA GLN A 519 -17.00 -17.93 -27.86
C GLN A 519 -16.52 -16.52 -27.50
N PHE A 520 -15.35 -16.13 -27.99
CA PHE A 520 -14.91 -14.73 -27.95
C PHE A 520 -15.65 -13.97 -29.06
N GLU A 521 -16.28 -12.84 -28.72
CA GLU A 521 -16.71 -11.88 -29.73
C GLU A 521 -15.47 -11.43 -30.51
N LYS A 522 -15.45 -11.77 -31.80
CA LYS A 522 -14.47 -11.21 -32.73
C LYS A 522 -14.89 -9.76 -32.99
N ASP A 523 -14.32 -8.82 -32.23
CA ASP A 523 -14.42 -7.40 -32.52
C ASP A 523 -14.01 -7.19 -33.99
N THR A 524 -14.96 -6.72 -34.81
CA THR A 524 -14.80 -6.53 -36.26
C THR A 524 -14.00 -5.29 -36.62
N ASP A 525 -13.47 -4.57 -35.64
CA ASP A 525 -12.56 -3.45 -35.83
C ASP A 525 -11.28 -3.75 -35.03
N ASP A 526 -10.17 -3.99 -35.74
CA ASP A 526 -8.82 -4.10 -35.17
C ASP A 526 -8.23 -2.70 -35.02
N PRO A 527 -8.31 -2.05 -33.84
CA PRO A 527 -7.87 -0.66 -33.68
C PRO A 527 -6.35 -0.47 -33.74
N PHE A 528 -5.57 -1.55 -33.88
CA PHE A 528 -4.11 -1.51 -33.88
C PHE A 528 -3.49 -2.02 -35.20
N ASN A 529 -4.30 -2.28 -36.22
CA ASN A 529 -3.87 -2.80 -37.54
C ASN A 529 -2.91 -4.00 -37.45
N ILE A 530 -3.05 -4.82 -36.41
CA ILE A 530 -2.14 -5.95 -36.15
C ILE A 530 -2.34 -7.03 -37.22
N ASN A 531 -3.57 -7.19 -37.72
CA ASN A 531 -3.86 -8.07 -38.84
C ASN A 531 -3.19 -7.61 -40.15
N GLU A 532 -3.08 -6.30 -40.37
CA GLU A 532 -2.34 -5.74 -41.51
C GLU A 532 -0.84 -6.03 -41.37
N MET A 533 -0.26 -5.82 -40.19
CA MET A 533 1.15 -6.08 -39.90
C MET A 533 1.51 -7.58 -40.02
N ILE A 534 0.62 -8.47 -39.59
CA ILE A 534 0.80 -9.93 -39.74
C ILE A 534 0.70 -10.32 -41.22
N SER A 535 -0.20 -9.71 -41.99
CA SER A 535 -0.31 -9.95 -43.44
C SER A 535 0.90 -9.42 -44.22
N GLU A 536 1.51 -8.32 -43.77
CA GLU A 536 2.70 -7.70 -44.37
C GLU A 536 3.98 -8.51 -44.09
N VAL A 537 4.05 -9.16 -42.92
CA VAL A 537 5.19 -10.02 -42.52
C VAL A 537 5.10 -11.43 -43.12
N THR A 538 3.90 -11.90 -43.50
CA THR A 538 3.66 -13.27 -43.99
C THR A 538 3.39 -13.39 -45.51
N GLY A 539 3.42 -12.28 -46.26
CA GLY A 539 2.98 -12.23 -47.67
C GLY A 539 4.06 -11.94 -48.72
N THR A 540 4.49 -12.98 -49.43
CA THR A 540 5.09 -12.95 -50.78
C THR A 540 4.21 -12.22 -51.82
N LYS A 541 4.61 -11.04 -52.33
CA LYS A 541 4.68 -10.64 -53.77
C LYS A 541 4.62 -9.11 -54.01
N VAL A 542 5.65 -8.62 -54.73
CA VAL A 542 5.60 -7.77 -55.94
C VAL A 542 4.55 -6.64 -56.01
N GLY A 543 5.01 -5.43 -55.64
CA GLY A 543 5.03 -4.22 -56.48
C GLY A 543 3.71 -3.57 -56.97
N SER A 544 3.41 -2.37 -56.45
CA SER A 544 3.07 -1.19 -57.25
C SER A 544 3.01 0.08 -56.38
N LYS A 545 3.58 1.19 -56.88
CA LYS A 545 3.64 2.54 -56.29
C LYS A 545 2.33 3.33 -56.53
N ARG A 546 2.04 4.32 -55.66
CA ARG A 546 1.61 5.74 -55.89
C ARG A 546 1.03 6.32 -54.57
N TYR A 547 1.66 7.28 -53.86
CA TYR A 547 1.68 8.76 -53.98
C TYR A 547 0.32 9.52 -53.87
N GLY A 548 0.20 10.40 -52.86
CA GLY A 548 -0.34 11.78 -53.04
C GLY A 548 -1.57 12.28 -52.23
N ILE A 549 -1.32 12.97 -51.12
CA ILE A 549 -1.79 14.32 -50.65
C ILE A 549 -3.25 14.84 -50.87
N GLN A 550 -3.93 15.27 -49.77
CA GLN A 550 -4.67 16.55 -49.53
C GLN A 550 -5.89 16.42 -48.55
N ASP A 551 -5.88 17.23 -47.48
CA ASP A 551 -7.02 17.72 -46.65
C ASP A 551 -7.95 18.68 -47.45
N PRO A 552 -9.19 19.11 -47.04
CA PRO A 552 -9.61 19.52 -45.68
C PRO A 552 -11.12 19.40 -45.24
N GLU A 553 -11.36 19.70 -43.95
CA GLU A 553 -12.53 20.32 -43.26
C GLU A 553 -14.01 20.00 -43.60
N GLU A 554 -14.82 19.72 -42.56
CA GLU A 554 -16.01 20.54 -42.22
C GLU A 554 -16.55 20.30 -40.78
N ARG A 555 -17.07 21.39 -40.18
CA ARG A 555 -17.57 21.53 -38.80
C ARG A 555 -19.09 21.27 -38.73
N SER A 556 -19.63 20.82 -37.58
CA SER A 556 -20.58 21.62 -36.76
C SER A 556 -21.35 20.83 -35.66
N SER A 557 -21.26 21.38 -34.44
CA SER A 557 -22.27 21.58 -33.37
C SER A 557 -23.50 20.65 -33.19
N LYS A 558 -23.75 20.16 -31.95
CA LYS A 558 -24.69 20.76 -30.96
C LYS A 558 -24.89 19.91 -29.68
N LYS A 559 -24.71 20.62 -28.57
CA LYS A 559 -25.24 20.56 -27.19
C LYS A 559 -26.19 19.44 -26.69
N ALA A 560 -25.98 19.20 -25.39
CA ALA A 560 -26.73 18.45 -24.38
C ALA A 560 -28.15 18.95 -24.07
N ARG A 561 -28.96 18.06 -23.49
CA ARG A 561 -30.22 18.36 -22.77
C ARG A 561 -30.14 17.78 -21.34
N VAL A 562 -30.29 18.68 -20.37
CA VAL A 562 -30.64 18.44 -18.97
C VAL A 562 -32.16 18.55 -18.89
N GLU A 563 -32.81 17.72 -18.09
CA GLU A 563 -34.18 17.98 -17.60
C GLU A 563 -34.38 17.35 -16.23
N GLU A 564 -34.80 18.16 -15.27
CA GLU A 564 -35.63 17.75 -14.14
C GLU A 564 -36.50 18.95 -13.76
N ASP A 565 -37.82 18.79 -13.92
CA ASP A 565 -38.90 19.41 -13.15
C ASP A 565 -40.22 18.73 -13.61
N ASP A 566 -40.65 17.73 -12.84
CA ASP A 566 -42.01 17.50 -12.30
C ASP A 566 -42.17 16.07 -11.74
#